data_AF-A0A4P9ZKA9-F1
#
_entry.id   AF-A0A4P9ZKA9-F1
#
_cell.length_a   1.000
_cell.length_b   1.000
_cell.length_c   1.000
_cell.angle_alpha   90.00
_cell.angle_beta   90.00
_cell.angle_gamma   90.00
#
_symmetry.space_group_name_H-M   'P 1'
#
loop_
_entity.id
_entity.type
_entity.pdbx_description
1 polymer ?
#
loop_
_entity_poly.entity_id
_entity_poly.type
_entity_poly.pdbx_seq_one_letter_code
_entity_poly.pdbx_strand_id
1 'polypeptide(L)'
;CGAQLAPYTCPKCHIRYCTLACYKNENHQQCSENFYRDQATEQLKQNQVDEAEKRKMLEILQKLSNFDDDIWSQIDGDKSTDELSDRLKHLDLDRASFETIWECLTETEREDFYGLYLDPQRADPDAISEVLWKPWWSQPSQPRISEVDATDTPETLVPAIQSDIPEFRTLFPSAPHPSVIYQLASLVFSYVYVKRRFNGDWAPYREEVCRLLWRLEPGLISKSHTIPSDCEDALLLVLEAIQQVSPAAD
;
A
#
# COMPACT_ATOMS: atom_id res chain seq x y z
N CYS A 1 20.50 24.70 39.49
CA CYS A 1 21.93 24.38 39.35
C CYS A 1 22.72 25.32 40.26
N GLY A 2 23.76 24.86 40.93
CA GLY A 2 24.62 25.69 41.79
C GLY A 2 25.72 26.43 41.04
N ALA A 3 25.48 26.87 39.80
CA ALA A 3 26.49 27.51 38.98
C ALA A 3 26.74 28.96 39.43
N GLN A 4 28.01 29.35 39.55
CA GLN A 4 28.45 30.65 40.09
C GLN A 4 28.03 31.87 39.23
N LEU A 5 27.50 31.67 38.03
CA LEU A 5 27.03 32.72 37.11
C LEU A 5 25.58 32.44 36.68
N ALA A 6 24.62 33.02 37.42
CA ALA A 6 23.20 32.95 37.12
C ALA A 6 22.65 34.37 36.85
N PRO A 7 22.65 34.84 35.59
CA PRO A 7 22.27 36.21 35.24
C PRO A 7 20.76 36.50 35.37
N TYR A 8 19.90 35.47 35.49
CA TYR A 8 18.45 35.64 35.54
C TYR A 8 17.88 35.26 36.91
N THR A 9 16.84 35.97 37.35
CA THR A 9 16.17 35.75 38.65
C THR A 9 14.66 35.62 38.44
N CYS A 10 14.05 34.55 38.96
CA CYS A 10 12.60 34.37 38.88
C CYS A 10 11.87 35.45 39.70
N PRO A 11 10.86 36.15 39.15
CA PRO A 11 10.15 37.19 39.88
C PRO A 11 9.21 36.66 40.98
N LYS A 12 8.78 35.39 40.90
CA LYS A 12 7.85 34.78 41.87
C LYS A 12 8.56 34.19 43.10
N CYS A 13 9.68 33.48 42.90
CA CYS A 13 10.39 32.79 43.98
C CYS A 13 11.83 33.29 44.21
N HIS A 14 12.28 34.27 43.43
CA HIS A 14 13.61 34.90 43.53
C HIS A 14 14.82 33.96 43.38
N ILE A 15 14.61 32.75 42.88
CA ILE A 15 15.68 31.80 42.57
C ILE A 15 16.42 32.27 41.31
N ARG A 16 17.75 32.25 41.37
CA ARG A 16 18.61 32.57 40.23
C ARG A 16 18.82 31.34 39.34
N TYR A 17 18.77 31.55 38.03
CA TYR A 17 18.99 30.51 37.03
C TYR A 17 19.86 31.02 35.88
N CYS A 18 20.61 30.11 35.24
CA CYS A 18 21.53 30.47 34.16
C CYS A 18 20.92 30.37 32.76
N THR A 19 19.98 29.43 32.56
CA THR A 19 19.37 29.15 31.26
C THR A 19 17.92 28.71 31.42
N LEU A 20 17.15 28.71 30.31
CA LEU A 20 15.78 28.21 30.29
C LEU A 20 15.67 26.74 30.72
N ALA A 21 16.70 25.92 30.48
CA ALA A 21 16.75 24.55 30.96
C ALA A 21 16.78 24.48 32.50
N CYS A 22 17.47 25.43 33.16
CA CYS A 22 17.45 25.54 34.62
C CYS A 22 16.14 26.15 35.15
N TYR A 23 15.45 26.96 34.36
CA TYR A 23 14.11 27.47 34.68
C TYR A 23 13.03 26.37 34.66
N LYS A 24 13.14 25.41 33.71
CA LYS A 24 12.24 24.25 33.55
C LYS A 24 12.63 23.00 34.36
N ASN A 25 13.66 23.09 35.20
CA ASN A 25 14.13 21.97 36.00
C ASN A 25 13.13 21.66 37.13
N GLU A 26 13.07 20.42 37.61
CA GLU A 26 12.16 19.95 38.67
C GLU A 26 12.21 20.84 39.92
N ASN A 27 13.41 21.32 40.28
CA ASN A 27 13.61 22.22 41.42
C ASN A 27 12.91 23.59 41.28
N HIS A 28 12.49 23.99 40.07
CA HIS A 28 11.77 25.23 39.77
C HIS A 28 10.47 24.96 38.97
N GLN A 29 9.95 23.73 39.04
CA GLN A 29 8.81 23.29 38.23
C GLN A 29 7.56 24.10 38.52
N GLN A 30 7.24 24.35 39.78
CA GLN A 30 5.99 24.99 40.19
C GLN A 30 5.84 26.45 39.72
N CYS A 31 6.95 27.19 39.62
CA CYS A 31 6.92 28.55 39.07
C CYS A 31 6.91 28.54 37.53
N SER A 32 7.62 27.59 36.92
CA SER A 32 7.65 27.45 35.45
C SER A 32 6.30 26.99 34.89
N GLU A 33 5.66 26.00 35.52
CA GLU A 33 4.36 25.47 35.13
C GLU A 33 3.26 26.51 35.31
N ASN A 34 3.23 27.21 36.46
CA ASN A 34 2.26 28.28 36.66
C ASN A 34 2.40 29.40 35.63
N PHE A 35 3.63 29.78 35.27
CA PHE A 35 3.83 30.78 34.21
C PHE A 35 3.31 30.29 32.84
N TYR A 36 3.58 29.04 32.45
CA TYR A 36 3.07 28.48 31.21
C TYR A 36 1.54 28.33 31.21
N ARG A 37 0.97 27.95 32.36
CA ARG A 37 -0.47 27.85 32.56
C ARG A 37 -1.14 29.22 32.48
N ASP A 38 -0.57 30.22 33.15
CA ASP A 38 -1.06 31.59 33.11
C ASP A 38 -1.05 32.12 31.66
N GLN A 39 0.06 31.91 30.93
CA GLN A 39 0.17 32.30 29.52
C GLN A 39 -0.83 31.56 28.61
N ALA A 40 -0.99 30.24 28.77
CA ALA A 40 -1.93 29.45 27.98
C ALA A 40 -3.39 29.82 28.28
N THR A 41 -3.73 30.03 29.55
CA THR A 41 -5.08 30.45 29.94
C THR A 41 -5.41 31.87 29.49
N GLU A 42 -4.43 32.77 29.46
CA GLU A 42 -4.58 34.12 28.94
C GLU A 42 -4.81 34.14 27.42
N GLN A 43 -4.07 33.32 26.66
CA GLN A 43 -4.32 33.16 25.21
C GLN A 43 -5.69 32.53 24.92
N LEU A 44 -6.12 31.54 25.71
CA LEU A 44 -7.45 30.95 25.58
C LEU A 44 -8.57 31.95 25.93
N LYS A 45 -8.35 32.84 26.91
CA LYS A 45 -9.31 33.91 27.25
C LYS A 45 -9.38 35.00 26.18
N GLN A 46 -8.29 35.25 25.46
CA GLN A 46 -8.26 36.17 24.32
C GLN A 46 -8.96 35.57 23.08
N ASN A 47 -8.91 34.25 22.92
CA ASN A 47 -9.67 33.49 21.92
C ASN A 47 -11.01 32.96 22.47
N GLN A 48 -11.85 33.83 23.03
CA GLN A 48 -13.22 33.47 23.34
C GLN A 48 -14.04 33.36 22.04
N VAL A 49 -14.25 32.12 21.60
CA VAL A 49 -15.24 31.78 20.56
C VAL A 49 -16.62 32.09 21.11
N ASP A 50 -17.42 32.84 20.35
CA ASP A 50 -18.75 33.29 20.76
C ASP A 50 -19.67 32.09 21.05
N GLU A 51 -20.59 32.21 22.01
CA GLU A 51 -21.54 31.14 22.35
C GLU A 51 -22.46 30.79 21.16
N ALA A 52 -22.61 31.70 20.20
CA ALA A 52 -23.25 31.44 18.92
C ALA A 52 -22.41 30.50 18.01
N GLU A 53 -21.09 30.67 17.99
CA GLU A 53 -20.18 29.84 17.19
C GLU A 53 -20.01 28.45 17.80
N LYS A 54 -19.95 28.34 19.13
CA LYS A 54 -19.98 27.03 19.82
C LYS A 54 -21.26 26.27 19.53
N ARG A 55 -22.42 26.94 19.53
CA ARG A 55 -23.70 26.32 19.16
C ARG A 55 -23.71 25.85 17.72
N LYS A 56 -23.19 26.64 16.77
CA LYS A 56 -23.04 26.20 15.38
C LYS A 56 -22.12 25.00 15.24
N MET A 57 -21.00 24.98 15.96
CA MET A 57 -20.07 23.85 15.96
C MET A 57 -20.72 22.58 16.54
N LEU A 58 -21.46 22.70 17.65
CA LEU A 58 -22.22 21.58 18.22
C LEU A 58 -23.33 21.11 17.25
N GLU A 59 -24.00 22.02 16.56
CA GLU A 59 -25.02 21.68 15.56
C GLU A 59 -24.41 20.97 14.34
N ILE A 60 -23.20 21.36 13.91
CA ILE A 60 -22.46 20.69 12.84
C ILE A 60 -22.02 19.28 13.27
N LEU A 61 -21.50 19.13 14.49
CA LEU A 61 -21.12 17.82 15.04
C LEU A 61 -22.33 16.90 15.18
N GLN A 62 -23.48 17.44 15.61
CA GLN A 62 -24.71 16.67 15.75
C GLN A 62 -25.30 16.28 14.39
N LYS A 63 -25.19 17.15 13.38
CA LYS A 63 -25.55 16.82 11.99
C LYS A 63 -24.65 15.74 11.41
N LEU A 64 -23.34 15.79 11.62
CA LEU A 64 -22.39 14.76 11.18
C LEU A 64 -22.68 13.40 11.84
N SER A 65 -22.93 13.39 13.15
CA SER A 65 -23.31 12.17 13.88
C SER A 65 -24.59 11.53 13.31
N ASN A 66 -25.61 12.35 13.05
CA ASN A 66 -26.86 11.85 12.47
C ASN A 66 -26.69 11.43 11.00
N PHE A 67 -25.77 12.07 10.27
CA PHE A 67 -25.47 11.75 8.87
C PHE A 67 -24.72 10.42 8.74
N ASP A 68 -23.83 10.11 9.69
CA ASP A 68 -23.26 8.77 9.81
C ASP A 68 -24.38 7.77 10.13
N ASP A 69 -25.16 7.95 11.19
CA ASP A 69 -26.21 6.97 11.55
C ASP A 69 -27.22 6.70 10.42
N ASP A 70 -27.64 7.73 9.65
CA ASP A 70 -28.56 7.58 8.52
C ASP A 70 -27.93 6.91 7.29
N ILE A 71 -26.61 7.07 7.05
CA ILE A 71 -25.90 6.40 5.95
C ILE A 71 -25.65 4.92 6.29
N TRP A 72 -25.20 4.63 7.51
CA TRP A 72 -24.99 3.26 7.98
C TRP A 72 -26.33 2.50 8.04
N SER A 73 -27.42 3.15 8.45
CA SER A 73 -28.79 2.58 8.44
C SER A 73 -29.34 2.26 7.04
N GLN A 74 -28.89 2.95 5.98
CA GLN A 74 -29.36 2.73 4.61
C GLN A 74 -28.55 1.68 3.84
N ILE A 75 -27.41 1.24 4.39
CA ILE A 75 -26.57 0.18 3.83
C ILE A 75 -27.01 -1.23 4.32
N ASP A 76 -27.87 -1.30 5.34
CA ASP A 76 -28.45 -2.55 5.91
C ASP A 76 -29.55 -3.17 5.01
N GLY A 77 -29.24 -3.34 3.73
CA GLY A 77 -30.10 -3.94 2.72
C GLY A 77 -29.72 -5.37 2.33
N ASP A 78 -28.68 -5.97 2.92
CA ASP A 78 -28.32 -7.36 2.64
C ASP A 78 -28.05 -8.17 3.92
N LYS A 79 -29.09 -8.89 4.35
CA LYS A 79 -29.07 -9.82 5.49
C LYS A 79 -28.05 -10.96 5.35
N SER A 80 -27.40 -11.12 4.19
CA SER A 80 -26.38 -12.15 3.98
C SER A 80 -25.04 -11.82 4.67
N THR A 81 -24.69 -10.53 4.77
CA THR A 81 -23.35 -10.11 5.23
C THR A 81 -23.17 -10.12 6.74
N ASP A 82 -24.25 -9.85 7.49
CA ASP A 82 -24.26 -9.88 8.96
C ASP A 82 -23.99 -11.29 9.52
N GLU A 83 -24.52 -12.33 8.88
CA GLU A 83 -24.41 -13.72 9.35
C GLU A 83 -22.99 -14.30 9.18
N LEU A 84 -22.29 -13.95 8.09
CA LEU A 84 -20.90 -14.34 7.87
C LEU A 84 -19.95 -13.59 8.80
N SER A 85 -20.17 -12.29 9.00
CA SER A 85 -19.38 -11.46 9.91
C SER A 85 -19.44 -12.03 11.34
N ASP A 86 -20.62 -12.43 11.80
CA ASP A 86 -20.80 -13.09 13.11
C ASP A 86 -20.01 -14.40 13.25
N ARG A 87 -19.90 -15.19 12.18
CA ARG A 87 -19.14 -16.45 12.16
C ARG A 87 -17.63 -16.21 12.15
N LEU A 88 -17.16 -15.13 11.51
CA LEU A 88 -15.75 -14.78 11.39
C LEU A 88 -15.21 -13.95 12.56
N LYS A 89 -16.06 -13.29 13.36
CA LYS A 89 -15.67 -12.42 14.49
C LYS A 89 -14.72 -13.06 15.52
N HIS A 90 -14.76 -14.38 15.65
CA HIS A 90 -13.94 -15.12 16.60
C HIS A 90 -12.71 -15.77 15.97
N LEU A 91 -12.53 -15.64 14.65
CA LEU A 91 -11.41 -16.21 13.92
C LEU A 91 -10.29 -15.19 13.77
N ASP A 92 -9.07 -15.60 14.12
CA ASP A 92 -7.87 -14.82 13.85
C ASP A 92 -7.46 -15.02 12.39
N LEU A 93 -7.88 -14.13 11.50
CA LEU A 93 -7.67 -14.22 10.05
C LEU A 93 -6.19 -14.21 9.66
N ASP A 94 -5.31 -13.61 10.46
CA ASP A 94 -3.88 -13.54 10.18
C ASP A 94 -3.15 -14.87 10.45
N ARG A 95 -3.80 -15.78 11.19
CA ARG A 95 -3.23 -17.05 11.63
C ARG A 95 -4.03 -18.27 11.22
N ALA A 96 -5.29 -18.11 10.86
CA ALA A 96 -6.17 -19.18 10.44
C ALA A 96 -5.68 -19.79 9.11
N SER A 97 -5.82 -21.11 8.98
CA SER A 97 -5.56 -21.78 7.71
C SER A 97 -6.72 -21.53 6.74
N PHE A 98 -6.45 -21.69 5.45
CA PHE A 98 -7.47 -21.61 4.41
C PHE A 98 -8.67 -22.53 4.70
N GLU A 99 -8.41 -23.77 5.11
CA GLU A 99 -9.47 -24.75 5.42
C GLU A 99 -10.38 -24.28 6.57
N THR A 100 -9.82 -23.68 7.62
CA THR A 100 -10.61 -23.19 8.75
C THR A 100 -11.53 -22.04 8.33
N ILE A 101 -11.03 -21.12 7.50
CA ILE A 101 -11.85 -20.03 6.94
C ILE A 101 -12.91 -20.61 5.99
N TRP A 102 -12.55 -21.62 5.21
CA TRP A 102 -13.43 -22.28 4.25
C TRP A 102 -14.59 -23.04 4.92
N GLU A 103 -14.33 -23.66 6.07
CA GLU A 103 -15.35 -24.32 6.89
C GLU A 103 -16.36 -23.32 7.49
N CYS A 104 -15.95 -22.08 7.70
CA CYS A 104 -16.80 -20.98 8.14
C CYS A 104 -17.68 -20.38 7.03
N LEU A 105 -17.63 -20.88 5.79
CA LEU A 105 -18.54 -20.50 4.71
C LEU A 105 -19.66 -21.53 4.55
N THR A 106 -20.88 -21.06 4.29
CA THR A 106 -22.04 -21.91 3.92
C THR A 106 -21.86 -22.45 2.50
N GLU A 107 -22.65 -23.46 2.14
CA GLU A 107 -22.58 -24.05 0.80
C GLU A 107 -22.87 -23.03 -0.31
N THR A 108 -23.84 -22.14 -0.09
CA THR A 108 -24.16 -21.06 -1.04
C THR A 108 -23.03 -20.06 -1.18
N GLU A 109 -22.39 -19.66 -0.07
CA GLU A 109 -21.24 -18.72 -0.10
C GLU A 109 -20.01 -19.35 -0.77
N ARG A 110 -19.82 -20.67 -0.64
CA ARG A 110 -18.77 -21.41 -1.36
C ARG A 110 -19.07 -21.51 -2.84
N GLU A 111 -20.31 -21.81 -3.20
CA GLU A 111 -20.76 -21.83 -4.60
C GLU A 111 -20.60 -20.45 -5.26
N ASP A 112 -20.92 -19.38 -4.54
CA ASP A 112 -20.70 -18.01 -4.98
C ASP A 112 -19.21 -17.72 -5.14
N PHE A 113 -18.36 -18.11 -4.17
CA PHE A 113 -16.91 -17.98 -4.29
C PHE A 113 -16.35 -18.73 -5.51
N TYR A 114 -16.78 -19.98 -5.73
CA TYR A 114 -16.40 -20.74 -6.93
C TYR A 114 -16.93 -20.09 -8.21
N GLY A 115 -18.14 -19.54 -8.18
CA GLY A 115 -18.72 -18.80 -9.29
C GLY A 115 -17.87 -17.59 -9.67
N LEU A 116 -17.42 -16.82 -8.67
CA LEU A 116 -16.51 -15.68 -8.87
C LEU A 116 -15.12 -16.10 -9.36
N TYR A 117 -14.60 -17.23 -8.87
CA TYR A 117 -13.27 -17.73 -9.21
C TYR A 117 -13.21 -18.37 -10.61
N LEU A 118 -14.26 -19.12 -11.01
CA LEU A 118 -14.31 -19.86 -12.27
C LEU A 118 -14.90 -19.04 -13.43
N ASP A 119 -15.77 -18.07 -13.14
CA ASP A 119 -16.39 -17.20 -14.14
C ASP A 119 -16.24 -15.72 -13.76
N PRO A 120 -15.13 -15.07 -14.19
CA PRO A 120 -14.88 -13.66 -13.93
C PRO A 120 -15.96 -12.71 -14.48
N GLN A 121 -16.88 -13.19 -15.33
CA GLN A 121 -17.98 -12.39 -15.88
C GLN A 121 -19.22 -12.34 -14.97
N ARG A 122 -19.35 -13.30 -14.03
CA ARG A 122 -20.44 -13.31 -13.04
C ARG A 122 -20.19 -12.39 -11.87
N ALA A 123 -18.94 -12.02 -11.66
CA ALA A 123 -18.57 -11.13 -10.60
C ALA A 123 -18.90 -9.68 -10.96
N ASP A 124 -19.27 -8.90 -9.95
CA ASP A 124 -19.27 -7.46 -10.07
C ASP A 124 -17.85 -7.02 -10.50
N PRO A 125 -17.69 -6.35 -11.66
CA PRO A 125 -16.40 -5.88 -12.14
C PRO A 125 -15.67 -5.02 -11.10
N ASP A 126 -16.42 -4.27 -10.28
CA ASP A 126 -15.85 -3.41 -9.26
C ASP A 126 -15.35 -4.21 -8.05
N ALA A 127 -16.06 -5.28 -7.64
CA ALA A 127 -15.64 -6.16 -6.56
C ALA A 127 -14.34 -6.94 -6.89
N ILE A 128 -14.17 -7.38 -8.13
CA ILE A 128 -12.91 -8.03 -8.58
C ILE A 128 -11.80 -7.00 -8.78
N SER A 129 -12.13 -5.80 -9.27
CA SER A 129 -11.16 -4.72 -9.54
C SER A 129 -10.40 -4.26 -8.29
N GLU A 130 -11.01 -4.36 -7.11
CA GLU A 130 -10.35 -4.06 -5.83
C GLU A 130 -9.39 -5.17 -5.37
N VAL A 131 -9.73 -6.43 -5.65
CA VAL A 131 -8.92 -7.61 -5.26
C VAL A 131 -7.75 -7.84 -6.22
N LEU A 132 -7.91 -7.51 -7.50
CA LEU A 132 -6.87 -7.70 -8.50
C LEU A 132 -5.86 -6.56 -8.50
N TRP A 133 -4.59 -6.94 -8.48
CA TRP A 133 -3.50 -6.00 -8.65
C TRP A 133 -3.56 -5.32 -10.01
N LYS A 134 -3.52 -3.99 -9.96
CA LYS A 134 -3.49 -3.13 -11.15
C LYS A 134 -2.04 -2.97 -11.61
N PRO A 135 -1.66 -3.46 -12.80
CA PRO A 135 -0.30 -3.33 -13.26
C PRO A 135 0.09 -1.87 -13.48
N TRP A 136 1.31 -1.51 -13.08
CA TRP A 136 1.81 -0.14 -13.25
C TRP A 136 1.85 0.32 -14.71
N TRP A 137 1.99 -0.61 -15.66
CA TRP A 137 1.97 -0.30 -17.09
C TRP A 137 0.56 -0.09 -17.67
N SER A 138 -0.49 -0.35 -16.89
CA SER A 138 -1.89 -0.10 -17.27
C SER A 138 -2.41 1.23 -16.75
N GLN A 139 -1.63 1.95 -15.94
CA GLN A 139 -2.04 3.23 -15.39
C GLN A 139 -1.85 4.35 -16.42
N PRO A 140 -2.78 5.33 -16.49
CA PRO A 140 -2.57 6.51 -17.30
C PRO A 140 -1.28 7.20 -16.85
N SER A 141 -0.45 7.59 -17.81
CA SER A 141 0.75 8.38 -17.52
C SER A 141 0.39 9.59 -16.66
N GLN A 142 1.18 9.85 -15.61
CA GLN A 142 0.92 10.96 -14.69
C GLN A 142 0.68 12.25 -15.48
N PRO A 143 -0.34 13.05 -15.12
CA PRO A 143 -0.61 14.30 -15.81
C PRO A 143 0.65 15.17 -15.76
N ARG A 144 1.07 15.70 -16.92
CA ARG A 144 2.25 16.56 -17.05
C ARG A 144 2.13 17.89 -16.29
N ILE A 145 0.97 18.17 -15.72
CA ILE A 145 0.63 19.37 -14.96
C ILE A 145 0.08 18.90 -13.62
N SER A 146 0.80 19.20 -12.55
CA SER A 146 0.37 19.03 -11.17
C SER A 146 0.19 20.41 -10.53
N GLU A 147 -0.85 20.58 -9.72
CA GLU A 147 -1.03 21.79 -8.92
C GLU A 147 0.09 21.88 -7.88
N VAL A 148 0.63 23.09 -7.69
CA VAL A 148 1.89 23.35 -6.96
C VAL A 148 1.78 23.09 -5.44
N ASP A 149 0.58 22.84 -4.92
CA ASP A 149 0.28 22.71 -3.49
C ASP A 149 -0.15 21.30 -3.03
N ALA A 150 -0.05 20.26 -3.87
CA ALA A 150 -0.28 18.89 -3.43
C ALA A 150 0.99 18.32 -2.76
N THR A 151 1.05 18.39 -1.43
CA THR A 151 2.06 17.69 -0.60
C THR A 151 1.97 16.16 -0.67
N ASP A 152 0.95 15.61 -1.32
CA ASP A 152 0.86 14.19 -1.63
C ASP A 152 1.51 13.93 -2.98
N THR A 153 2.81 13.63 -2.97
CA THR A 153 3.44 12.98 -4.13
C THR A 153 2.78 11.62 -4.31
N PRO A 154 2.02 11.36 -5.40
CA PRO A 154 1.44 10.05 -5.62
C PRO A 154 2.56 9.02 -5.69
N GLU A 155 2.54 8.03 -4.79
CA GLU A 155 3.50 6.94 -4.79
C GLU A 155 3.57 6.33 -6.20
N THR A 156 4.71 6.48 -6.86
CA THR A 156 4.90 5.95 -8.21
C THR A 156 4.97 4.43 -8.13
N LEU A 157 3.93 3.75 -8.60
CA LEU A 157 3.87 2.28 -8.67
C LEU A 157 4.81 1.69 -9.74
N VAL A 158 5.44 2.56 -10.56
CA VAL A 158 6.44 2.20 -11.55
C VAL A 158 7.74 1.80 -10.83
N PRO A 159 8.30 0.61 -11.09
CA PRO A 159 9.57 0.20 -10.52
C PRO A 159 10.70 1.18 -10.87
N ALA A 160 11.50 1.55 -9.88
CA ALA A 160 12.68 2.38 -10.10
C ALA A 160 13.68 1.68 -11.02
N ILE A 161 14.19 2.41 -12.01
CA ILE A 161 15.28 1.94 -12.87
C ILE A 161 16.55 1.90 -12.03
N GLN A 162 17.24 0.76 -12.03
CA GLN A 162 18.54 0.62 -11.35
C GLN A 162 19.56 1.54 -12.02
N SER A 163 20.26 2.37 -11.24
CA SER A 163 21.24 3.34 -11.74
C SER A 163 22.52 2.68 -12.26
N ASP A 164 22.82 1.47 -11.78
CA ASP A 164 24.13 0.83 -11.95
C ASP A 164 24.11 -0.20 -13.09
N ILE A 165 23.26 0.00 -14.10
CA ILE A 165 23.18 -0.89 -15.26
C ILE A 165 24.27 -0.48 -16.28
N PRO A 166 25.30 -1.32 -16.52
CA PRO A 166 26.32 -1.04 -17.51
C PRO A 166 25.71 -1.01 -18.92
N GLU A 167 26.22 -0.13 -19.78
CA GLU A 167 25.76 -0.07 -21.16
C GLU A 167 26.08 -1.37 -21.91
N PHE A 168 25.14 -1.84 -22.74
CA PHE A 168 25.34 -3.07 -23.52
C PHE A 168 26.66 -3.07 -24.32
N ARG A 169 27.03 -1.93 -24.90
CA ARG A 169 28.28 -1.75 -25.68
C ARG A 169 29.55 -1.90 -24.84
N THR A 170 29.47 -1.63 -23.54
CA THR A 170 30.61 -1.80 -22.62
C THR A 170 30.82 -3.26 -22.27
N LEU A 171 29.75 -4.06 -22.26
CA LEU A 171 29.79 -5.51 -22.01
C LEU A 171 30.13 -6.31 -23.28
N PHE A 172 29.64 -5.87 -24.43
CA PHE A 172 29.78 -6.56 -25.71
C PHE A 172 30.30 -5.61 -26.79
N PRO A 173 31.57 -5.78 -27.23
CA PRO A 173 32.18 -4.92 -28.25
C PRO A 173 31.56 -5.07 -29.65
N SER A 174 30.98 -6.24 -29.91
CA SER A 174 30.36 -6.57 -31.20
C SER A 174 28.89 -6.18 -31.23
N ALA A 175 28.37 -5.87 -32.42
CA ALA A 175 26.95 -5.63 -32.60
C ALA A 175 26.15 -6.87 -32.16
N PRO A 176 25.08 -6.72 -31.36
CA PRO A 176 24.23 -7.83 -30.99
C PRO A 176 23.56 -8.43 -32.23
N HIS A 177 23.28 -9.72 -32.17
CA HIS A 177 22.49 -10.37 -33.20
C HIS A 177 21.07 -9.75 -33.26
N PRO A 178 20.45 -9.60 -34.44
CA PRO A 178 19.11 -9.02 -34.56
C PRO A 178 18.05 -9.67 -33.67
N SER A 179 18.15 -10.99 -33.43
CA SER A 179 17.20 -11.75 -32.61
C SER A 179 17.23 -11.43 -31.11
N VAL A 180 18.19 -10.66 -30.62
CA VAL A 180 18.25 -10.26 -29.20
C VAL A 180 16.98 -9.50 -28.80
N ILE A 181 16.41 -8.71 -29.71
CA ILE A 181 15.16 -7.97 -29.43
C ILE A 181 13.98 -8.90 -29.15
N TYR A 182 13.94 -10.08 -29.79
CA TYR A 182 12.86 -11.05 -29.61
C TYR A 182 13.05 -11.88 -28.33
N GLN A 183 14.30 -12.12 -27.91
CA GLN A 183 14.58 -12.65 -26.57
C GLN A 183 14.17 -11.66 -25.48
N LEU A 184 14.39 -10.36 -25.68
CA LEU A 184 13.89 -9.32 -24.77
C LEU A 184 12.35 -9.27 -24.75
N ALA A 185 11.69 -9.43 -25.91
CA ALA A 185 10.23 -9.52 -25.97
C ALA A 185 9.71 -10.74 -25.19
N SER A 186 10.35 -11.91 -25.35
CA SER A 186 10.06 -13.12 -24.56
C SER A 186 10.15 -12.85 -23.05
N LEU A 187 11.25 -12.23 -22.61
CA LEU A 187 11.44 -11.85 -21.20
C LEU A 187 10.35 -10.91 -20.68
N VAL A 188 9.87 -9.97 -21.50
CA VAL A 188 8.76 -9.09 -21.14
C VAL A 188 7.47 -9.89 -20.98
N PHE A 189 7.16 -10.83 -21.88
CA PHE A 189 5.99 -11.71 -21.74
C PHE A 189 6.08 -12.58 -20.48
N SER A 190 7.24 -13.17 -20.22
CA SER A 190 7.51 -13.95 -19.01
C SER A 190 7.34 -13.11 -17.74
N TYR A 191 7.83 -11.86 -17.74
CA TYR A 191 7.64 -10.91 -16.64
C TYR A 191 6.16 -10.57 -16.42
N VAL A 192 5.41 -10.28 -17.50
CA VAL A 192 3.97 -10.00 -17.44
C VAL A 192 3.22 -11.19 -16.86
N TYR A 193 3.53 -12.40 -17.34
CA TYR A 193 2.91 -13.64 -16.85
C TYR A 193 3.15 -13.84 -15.36
N VAL A 194 4.41 -13.75 -14.90
CA VAL A 194 4.76 -13.88 -13.47
C VAL A 194 4.01 -12.85 -12.64
N LYS A 195 4.03 -11.58 -13.04
CA LYS A 195 3.34 -10.51 -12.31
C LYS A 195 1.84 -10.76 -12.21
N ARG A 196 1.21 -11.26 -13.26
CA ARG A 196 -0.22 -11.61 -13.26
C ARG A 196 -0.50 -12.87 -12.42
N ARG A 197 0.33 -13.90 -12.53
CA ARG A 197 0.19 -15.18 -11.82
C ARG A 197 0.24 -15.04 -10.29
N PHE A 198 0.99 -14.06 -9.81
CA PHE A 198 1.12 -13.74 -8.38
C PHE A 198 0.33 -12.49 -7.98
N ASN A 199 -0.58 -12.01 -8.83
CA ASN A 199 -1.41 -10.83 -8.57
C ASN A 199 -0.59 -9.64 -8.00
N GLY A 200 0.56 -9.35 -8.61
CA GLY A 200 1.47 -8.28 -8.18
C GLY A 200 2.36 -8.60 -6.98
N ASP A 201 1.97 -9.52 -6.09
CA ASP A 201 2.71 -9.87 -4.86
C ASP A 201 3.55 -11.15 -5.01
N TRP A 202 4.68 -11.00 -5.67
CA TRP A 202 5.64 -12.07 -5.96
C TRP A 202 6.73 -12.20 -4.88
N ALA A 203 6.87 -11.21 -3.99
CA ALA A 203 8.00 -11.13 -3.06
C ALA A 203 8.03 -12.26 -2.00
N PRO A 204 6.88 -12.76 -1.49
CA PRO A 204 6.86 -13.94 -0.64
C PRO A 204 7.31 -15.21 -1.38
N TYR A 205 7.06 -15.29 -2.69
CA TYR A 205 7.26 -16.48 -3.53
C TYR A 205 8.54 -16.41 -4.37
N ARG A 206 9.56 -15.65 -3.95
CA ARG A 206 10.80 -15.40 -4.71
C ARG A 206 11.42 -16.65 -5.32
N GLU A 207 11.52 -17.73 -4.56
CA GLU A 207 12.13 -18.98 -5.05
C GLU A 207 11.32 -19.63 -6.17
N GLU A 208 9.99 -19.70 -6.01
CA GLU A 208 9.08 -20.23 -7.01
C GLU A 208 9.11 -19.37 -8.28
N VAL A 209 9.11 -18.04 -8.11
CA VAL A 209 9.20 -17.07 -9.20
C VAL A 209 10.49 -17.26 -10.00
N CYS A 210 11.64 -17.45 -9.34
CA CYS A 210 12.91 -17.72 -10.03
C CYS A 210 12.87 -19.03 -10.81
N ARG A 211 12.31 -20.11 -10.22
CA ARG A 211 12.16 -21.40 -10.91
C ARG A 211 11.20 -21.31 -12.10
N LEU A 212 10.13 -20.54 -11.97
CA LEU A 212 9.16 -20.28 -13.03
C LEU A 212 9.82 -19.54 -14.19
N LEU A 213 10.48 -18.41 -13.92
CA LEU A 213 11.21 -17.65 -14.93
C LEU A 213 12.27 -18.49 -15.65
N TRP A 214 12.99 -19.34 -14.92
CA TRP A 214 13.96 -20.28 -15.50
C TRP A 214 13.30 -21.22 -16.52
N ARG A 215 12.09 -21.70 -16.22
CA ARG A 215 11.36 -22.63 -17.09
C ARG A 215 10.76 -21.93 -18.31
N LEU A 216 10.30 -20.69 -18.14
CA LEU A 216 9.77 -19.86 -19.23
C LEU A 216 10.87 -19.40 -20.18
N GLU A 217 12.08 -19.14 -19.66
CA GLU A 217 13.19 -18.56 -20.41
C GLU A 217 14.44 -19.44 -20.38
N PRO A 218 14.40 -20.63 -21.01
CA PRO A 218 15.57 -21.51 -21.09
C PRO A 218 16.77 -20.84 -21.77
N GLY A 219 16.53 -19.79 -22.58
CA GLY A 219 17.57 -19.02 -23.25
C GLY A 219 18.49 -18.20 -22.36
N LEU A 220 18.07 -17.90 -21.12
CA LEU A 220 18.93 -17.26 -20.13
C LEU A 220 20.02 -18.20 -19.60
N ILE A 221 19.85 -19.51 -19.73
CA ILE A 221 20.69 -20.53 -19.08
C ILE A 221 21.44 -21.35 -20.12
N SER A 222 20.72 -21.80 -21.14
CA SER A 222 21.22 -22.75 -22.13
C SER A 222 21.60 -22.03 -23.42
N LYS A 223 22.79 -22.32 -23.93
CA LYS A 223 23.21 -21.88 -25.28
C LYS A 223 22.47 -22.64 -26.38
N SER A 224 21.91 -23.81 -26.07
CA SER A 224 21.05 -24.58 -26.98
C SER A 224 19.60 -24.39 -26.53
N HIS A 225 18.95 -23.38 -27.11
CA HIS A 225 17.53 -23.11 -26.95
C HIS A 225 16.97 -22.57 -28.28
N THR A 226 15.65 -22.66 -28.44
CA THR A 226 14.95 -22.07 -29.58
C THR A 226 14.99 -20.56 -29.43
N ILE A 227 15.59 -19.86 -30.40
CA ILE A 227 15.63 -18.41 -30.43
C ILE A 227 14.41 -17.92 -31.22
N PRO A 228 13.56 -17.04 -30.67
CA PRO A 228 12.40 -16.53 -31.41
C PRO A 228 12.84 -15.72 -32.64
N SER A 229 12.10 -15.88 -33.74
CA SER A 229 12.41 -15.18 -34.99
C SER A 229 11.68 -13.84 -35.13
N ASP A 230 10.58 -13.66 -34.40
CA ASP A 230 9.82 -12.43 -34.24
C ASP A 230 9.11 -12.35 -32.87
N CYS A 231 8.25 -11.34 -32.67
CA CYS A 231 7.49 -11.16 -31.44
C CYS A 231 6.34 -12.15 -31.25
N GLU A 232 5.75 -12.65 -32.34
CA GLU A 232 4.66 -13.63 -32.30
C GLU A 232 5.22 -14.99 -31.87
N ASP A 233 6.33 -15.40 -32.49
CA ASP A 233 7.11 -16.57 -32.08
C ASP A 233 7.53 -16.49 -30.61
N ALA A 234 8.00 -15.31 -30.16
CA ALA A 234 8.39 -15.12 -28.77
C ALA A 234 7.21 -15.34 -27.80
N LEU A 235 6.01 -14.85 -28.15
CA LEU A 235 4.82 -15.06 -27.35
C LEU A 235 4.40 -16.55 -27.35
N LEU A 236 4.40 -17.20 -28.52
CA LEU A 236 4.02 -18.60 -28.66
C LEU A 236 4.93 -19.52 -27.82
N LEU A 237 6.24 -19.31 -27.87
CA LEU A 237 7.20 -20.10 -27.09
C LEU A 237 6.96 -19.94 -25.58
N VAL A 238 6.66 -18.73 -25.10
CA VAL A 238 6.31 -18.51 -23.68
C VAL A 238 5.00 -19.20 -23.32
N LEU A 239 3.97 -19.13 -24.18
CA LEU A 239 2.69 -19.81 -23.95
C LEU A 239 2.83 -21.34 -23.92
N GLU A 240 3.62 -21.92 -24.82
CA GLU A 240 3.95 -23.35 -24.80
C GLU A 240 4.69 -23.73 -23.52
N ALA A 241 5.66 -22.91 -23.08
CA ALA A 241 6.37 -23.14 -21.83
C ALA A 241 5.40 -23.09 -20.63
N ILE A 242 4.46 -22.14 -20.59
CA ILE A 242 3.43 -22.04 -19.56
C ILE A 242 2.59 -23.33 -19.48
N GLN A 243 2.18 -23.88 -20.62
CA GLN A 243 1.41 -25.12 -20.67
C GLN A 243 2.18 -26.31 -20.09
N GLN A 244 3.51 -26.35 -20.29
CA GLN A 244 4.37 -27.39 -19.71
C GLN A 244 4.64 -27.18 -18.21
N VAL A 245 4.49 -25.95 -17.70
CA VAL A 245 4.65 -25.64 -16.28
C VAL A 245 3.39 -25.96 -15.48
N SER A 246 2.22 -25.70 -16.06
CA SER A 246 0.94 -25.91 -15.38
C SER A 246 0.75 -27.42 -15.14
N PRO A 247 0.45 -27.85 -13.91
CA PRO A 247 0.01 -29.23 -13.72
C PRO A 247 -1.22 -29.44 -14.61
N ALA A 248 -1.25 -30.55 -15.34
CA ALA A 248 -2.48 -31.03 -15.95
C ALA A 248 -3.54 -31.01 -14.85
N ALA A 249 -4.67 -30.33 -15.11
CA ALA A 249 -5.80 -30.37 -14.23
C ALA A 249 -6.35 -31.81 -14.24
N ASP A 250 -5.89 -32.61 -13.27
CA ASP A 250 -6.47 -33.90 -12.89
C ASP A 250 -7.28 -33.71 -11.60
#